data_AF-A0A8X6T076-F1
#
_entry.id   AF-A0A8X6T076-F1
#
_cell.length_a   1.000
_cell.length_b   1.000
_cell.length_c   1.000
_cell.angle_alpha   90.00
_cell.angle_beta   90.00
_cell.angle_gamma   90.00
#
_symmetry.space_group_name_H-M   'P 1'
#
loop_
_entity.id
_entity.type
_entity.pdbx_description
1 polymer ?
#
loop_
_entity_poly.entity_id
_entity_poly.type
_entity_poly.pdbx_seq_one_letter_code
_entity_poly.pdbx_strand_id
1 'polypeptide(L)' 'MPLRRFRRQDENLMQFESGRIIGMVSYRVARQLGRSDCVVRRRWDQWIREMSFIRRPGSGRPRQTSH' A
#
# COMPACT_ATOMS: atom_id res chain seq x y z
N MET A 1 -20.08 -23.61 4.37
CA MET A 1 -20.20 -22.46 3.44
C MET A 1 -18.98 -21.52 3.59
N PRO A 2 -17.85 -21.75 2.89
CA PRO A 2 -16.64 -20.92 3.01
C PRO A 2 -16.41 -19.92 1.86
N LEU A 3 -17.20 -19.98 0.78
CA LEU A 3 -16.96 -19.23 -0.45
C LEU A 3 -17.11 -17.69 -0.34
N ARG A 4 -17.81 -17.20 0.68
CA ARG A 4 -18.03 -15.76 0.87
C ARG A 4 -16.79 -15.01 1.40
N ARG A 5 -15.87 -15.69 2.07
CA ARG A 5 -14.69 -15.05 2.67
C ARG A 5 -13.61 -14.76 1.64
N PHE A 6 -13.39 -15.70 0.72
CA PHE A 6 -12.38 -15.59 -0.34
C PHE A 6 -12.73 -14.46 -1.32
N ARG A 7 -13.99 -14.43 -1.77
CA ARG A 7 -14.48 -13.40 -2.70
C ARG A 7 -14.32 -11.96 -2.17
N ARG A 8 -14.47 -11.76 -0.86
CA ARG A 8 -14.22 -10.45 -0.23
C ARG A 8 -12.73 -10.08 -0.18
N GLN A 9 -11.83 -11.04 -0.09
CA GLN A 9 -10.39 -10.76 -0.13
C GLN A 9 -9.96 -10.34 -1.53
N ASP A 10 -10.44 -11.02 -2.57
CA ASP A 10 -10.24 -10.62 -3.97
C ASP A 10 -10.83 -9.24 -4.26
N GLU A 11 -12.05 -8.95 -3.78
CA GLU A 11 -12.68 -7.64 -3.95
C GLU A 11 -11.93 -6.52 -3.22
N ASN A 12 -11.34 -6.80 -2.06
CA ASN A 12 -10.52 -5.82 -1.35
C ASN A 12 -9.18 -5.59 -2.05
N LEU A 13 -8.56 -6.65 -2.57
CA LEU A 13 -7.33 -6.54 -3.36
C LEU A 13 -7.57 -5.73 -4.63
N MET A 14 -8.66 -6.02 -5.35
CA MET A 14 -9.05 -5.26 -6.55
C MET A 14 -9.33 -3.79 -6.24
N GLN A 15 -9.98 -3.48 -5.11
CA GLN A 15 -10.22 -2.09 -4.68
C GLN A 15 -8.96 -1.38 -4.17
N PHE A 16 -7.98 -2.14 -3.69
CA PHE A 16 -6.66 -1.62 -3.35
C PHE A 16 -5.88 -1.28 -4.62
N GLU A 17 -5.82 -2.21 -5.58
CA GLU A 17 -5.17 -2.03 -6.89
C GLU A 17 -5.82 -0.90 -7.69
N SER A 18 -7.15 -0.76 -7.62
CA SER A 18 -7.87 0.35 -8.24
C SER A 18 -7.71 1.69 -7.52
N GLY A 19 -6.92 1.75 -6.42
CA GLY A 19 -6.69 2.94 -5.61
C GLY A 19 -7.90 3.42 -4.79
N ARG A 20 -9.02 2.70 -4.80
CA ARG A 20 -10.26 3.10 -4.11
C ARG A 20 -10.10 3.09 -2.60
N ILE A 21 -9.43 2.08 -2.05
CA ILE A 21 -9.15 2.00 -0.61
C ILE A 21 -8.21 3.14 -0.19
N ILE A 22 -7.17 3.42 -0.99
CA ILE A 22 -6.21 4.49 -0.73
C ILE A 22 -6.91 5.86 -0.76
N GLY A 23 -7.80 6.10 -1.73
CA GLY A 23 -8.59 7.34 -1.79
C GLY A 23 -9.55 7.49 -0.61
N MET A 24 -10.21 6.42 -0.19
CA MET A 24 -11.08 6.43 1.00
C MET A 24 -10.31 6.75 2.29
N VAL A 25 -9.13 6.17 2.46
CA VAL A 25 -8.26 6.45 3.61
C VAL A 25 -7.75 7.88 3.55
N SER A 26 -7.31 8.34 2.39
CA SER A 26 -6.81 9.72 2.17
C SER A 26 -7.86 10.76 2.54
N TYR A 27 -9.11 10.59 2.11
CA TYR A 27 -10.20 11.50 2.46
C TYR A 27 -10.48 11.56 3.96
N ARG A 28 -10.49 10.39 4.64
CA ARG A 28 -10.74 10.33 6.09
C ARG A 28 -9.62 11.01 6.88
N VAL A 29 -8.38 10.74 6.50
CA VAL A 29 -7.18 11.34 7.12
C VAL A 29 -7.14 12.84 6.85
N ALA A 30 -7.44 13.28 5.63
CA ALA A 30 -7.55 14.68 5.24
C ALA A 30 -8.57 15.42 6.12
N ARG A 31 -9.76 14.84 6.29
CA ARG A 31 -10.82 15.39 7.15
C ARG A 31 -10.38 15.46 8.62
N GLN A 32 -9.69 14.44 9.12
CA GLN A 32 -9.18 14.43 10.49
C GLN A 32 -8.09 15.47 10.73
N LEU A 33 -7.21 15.69 9.74
CA LEU A 33 -6.10 16.64 9.84
C LEU A 33 -6.49 18.08 9.46
N GLY A 34 -7.72 18.31 8.99
CA GLY A 34 -8.13 19.61 8.43
C GLY A 34 -7.33 19.99 7.18
N ARG A 35 -6.88 19.00 6.41
CA ARG A 35 -6.07 19.17 5.19
C ARG A 35 -6.84 18.71 3.97
N SER A 36 -6.40 19.12 2.79
CA SER A 36 -6.99 18.64 1.54
C SER A 36 -6.54 17.22 1.21
N ASP A 37 -7.42 16.47 0.57
CA ASP A 37 -7.16 15.10 0.11
C ASP A 37 -5.92 15.04 -0.81
N CYS A 38 -5.76 16.03 -1.68
CA CYS A 38 -4.61 16.11 -2.59
C CYS A 38 -3.26 16.23 -1.86
N VAL A 39 -3.21 16.87 -0.68
CA VAL A 39 -1.99 16.99 0.13
C VAL A 39 -1.67 15.65 0.80
N VAL A 40 -2.68 14.96 1.33
CA VAL A 40 -2.51 13.63 1.94
C VAL A 40 -2.04 12.62 0.90
N ARG A 41 -2.67 12.60 -0.28
CA ARG A 41 -2.28 11.73 -1.39
C ARG A 41 -0.85 12.00 -1.86
N ARG A 42 -0.45 13.27 -2.00
CA ARG A 42 0.93 13.64 -2.36
C ARG A 42 1.96 13.12 -1.34
N ARG A 43 1.65 13.21 -0.04
CA ARG A 43 2.53 12.69 1.02
C ARG A 43 2.58 11.16 1.03
N TRP A 44 1.47 10.51 0.73
CA TRP A 44 1.44 9.05 0.56
C TRP A 44 2.30 8.60 -0.63
N ASP A 45 2.17 9.24 -1.79
CA ASP A 45 2.99 8.93 -2.97
C ASP A 45 4.48 9.16 -2.70
N GLN A 46 4.82 10.23 -1.98
CA GLN A 46 6.18 10.49 -1.54
C GLN A 46 6.70 9.37 -0.63
N TRP A 47 5.92 8.94 0.37
CA TRP A 47 6.29 7.83 1.25
C TRP A 47 6.53 6.53 0.49
N ILE A 48 5.68 6.18 -0.48
CA ILE A 48 5.85 4.99 -1.31
C ILE A 48 7.14 5.09 -2.14
N ARG A 49 7.43 6.25 -2.72
CA ARG A 49 8.66 6.49 -3.49
C ARG A 49 9.91 6.38 -2.61
N GLU A 50 9.87 6.95 -1.41
CA GLU A 50 10.96 6.86 -0.44
C GLU A 50 11.16 5.43 0.08
N MET A 51 10.08 4.69 0.36
CA MET A 51 10.16 3.28 0.73
C MET A 51 10.66 2.38 -0.40
N SER A 52 10.32 2.71 -1.66
CA SER A 52 10.91 2.05 -2.82
C SER A 52 12.42 2.28 -2.91
N PHE A 53 12.92 3.43 -2.43
CA PHE A 53 14.34 3.72 -2.37
C PHE A 53 15.07 2.95 -1.25
N ILE A 54 14.36 2.57 -0.19
CA ILE A 54 14.90 1.84 0.97
C ILE A 54 15.11 0.34 0.67
N ARG A 55 14.40 -0.25 -0.30
CA ARG A 55 14.61 -1.66 -0.70
C ARG A 55 15.56 -1.80 -1.89
N ARG A 56 16.87 -1.80 -1.61
CA ARG A 56 17.87 -2.36 -2.54
C ARG A 56 17.99 -3.88 -2.29
N PRO A 57 17.62 -4.75 -3.26
CA PRO A 57 17.92 -6.16 -3.17
C PRO A 57 19.42 -6.34 -3.44
N GLY A 58 20.23 -6.47 -2.38
CA GLY A 58 21.67 -6.66 -2.56
C GLY A 58 22.54 -6.35 -1.34
N SER A 59 21.99 -5.79 -0.26
CA SER A 59 22.77 -5.54 0.97
C SER A 59 22.87 -6.77 1.89
N GLY A 60 22.43 -7.94 1.44
CA GLY A 60 22.52 -9.20 2.18
C GLY A 60 23.46 -10.18 1.48
N ARG A 61 24.49 -10.65 2.20
CA ARG A 61 25.44 -11.67 1.74
C ARG A 61 24.69 -12.87 1.15
N PRO A 62 24.98 -13.32 -0.09
CA PRO A 62 24.32 -14.49 -0.64
C PRO A 62 24.62 -15.71 0.23
N ARG A 63 23.56 -16.35 0.72
CA ARG A 63 23.66 -17.61 1.46
C ARG A 63 24.02 -18.70 0.44
N GLN A 64 25.29 -19.11 0.40
CA GLN A 64 25.69 -20.33 -0.28
C GLN A 64 25.05 -21.52 0.45
N THR A 65 24.01 -22.09 -0.14
CA THR A 65 23.60 -23.47 0.16
C THR A 65 24.33 -24.37 -0.82
N SER A 66 25.36 -25.06 -0.32
CA SER A 66 25.95 -26.21 -1.01
C SER A 66 24.96 -27.37 -1.00
N HIS A 67 24.85 -28.07 -2.12
CA HIS A 67 24.11 -29.32 -2.32
C HIS A 67 25.02 -30.53 -2.02
#